data_AF-A0A0R0I626-F1
#
_entry.id   AF-A0A0R0I626-F1
#
_cell.length_a   1.000
_cell.length_b   1.000
_cell.length_c   1.000
_cell.angle_alpha   90.00
_cell.angle_beta   90.00
_cell.angle_gamma   90.00
#
_symmetry.space_group_name_H-M   'P 1'
#
loop_
_entity.id
_entity.type
_entity.pdbx_description
1 polymer ?
#
loop_
_entity_poly.entity_id
_entity_poly.type
_entity_poly.pdbx_seq_one_letter_code
_entity_poly.pdbx_strand_id
1 'polypeptide(L)'
;MRLDFSIEAQRRKELLVGKDSLHSLPELKLNPSLEKHGRDIYTHENFYIFQRVVDCILRGVVYNSSSHNATCSCKMFQSQGIPCRHILCVLKGKGLTEIPSNYNVNRWIKLANRKLVFDIADNVLDTFSKPENESKFISDTKGSGKRIKSGKEKAIEQQQKRMCLCKTCGQ
;
A
#
# COMPACT_ATOMS: atom_id res chain seq x y z
N MET A 1 4.23 18.70 -34.40
CA MET A 1 5.09 17.56 -34.81
C MET A 1 5.56 16.67 -33.65
N ARG A 2 6.25 17.13 -32.59
CA ARG A 2 6.63 16.23 -31.46
C ARG A 2 5.43 15.75 -30.61
N LEU A 3 4.40 16.59 -30.45
CA LEU A 3 3.22 16.25 -29.66
C LEU A 3 2.40 15.14 -30.32
N ASP A 4 2.18 15.25 -31.64
CA ASP A 4 1.39 14.28 -32.42
C ASP A 4 2.01 12.87 -32.34
N PHE A 5 3.33 12.78 -32.47
CA PHE A 5 4.06 11.51 -32.31
C PHE A 5 3.90 10.90 -30.91
N SER A 6 3.92 11.71 -29.86
CA SER A 6 3.74 11.22 -28.48
C SER A 6 2.32 10.70 -28.22
N ILE A 7 1.32 11.37 -28.79
CA ILE A 7 -0.09 10.95 -28.70
C ILE A 7 -0.29 9.64 -29.50
N GLU A 8 0.27 9.54 -30.70
CA GLU A 8 0.21 8.30 -31.48
C GLU A 8 0.92 7.14 -30.79
N ALA A 9 2.12 7.37 -30.22
CA ALA A 9 2.85 6.34 -29.48
C ALA A 9 2.03 5.84 -28.27
N GLN A 10 1.36 6.75 -27.58
CA GLN A 10 0.44 6.43 -26.49
C GLN A 10 -0.75 5.60 -26.99
N ARG A 11 -1.44 6.03 -28.06
CA ARG A 11 -2.54 5.28 -28.68
C ARG A 11 -2.12 3.90 -29.15
N ARG A 12 -0.92 3.75 -29.74
CA ARG A 12 -0.37 2.44 -30.14
C ARG A 12 -0.18 1.52 -28.93
N LYS A 13 0.35 2.03 -27.82
CA LYS A 13 0.48 1.26 -26.57
C LYS A 13 -0.88 0.81 -26.04
N GLU A 14 -1.86 1.72 -26.01
CA GLU A 14 -3.24 1.42 -25.57
C GLU A 14 -3.90 0.35 -26.46
N LEU A 15 -3.68 0.40 -27.78
CA LEU A 15 -4.15 -0.61 -28.72
C LEU A 15 -3.51 -1.99 -28.48
N LEU A 16 -2.21 -2.05 -28.18
CA LEU A 16 -1.52 -3.30 -27.86
C LEU A 16 -2.06 -3.92 -26.57
N VAL A 17 -2.23 -3.12 -25.51
CA VAL A 17 -2.84 -3.57 -24.25
C VAL A 17 -4.27 -4.08 -24.45
N GLY A 18 -5.04 -3.40 -25.31
CA GLY A 18 -6.38 -3.85 -25.72
C GLY A 18 -6.34 -5.18 -26.46
N LYS A 19 -5.37 -5.37 -27.37
CA LYS A 19 -5.22 -6.60 -28.16
C LYS A 19 -4.85 -7.81 -27.30
N ASP A 20 -3.94 -7.66 -26.34
CA ASP A 20 -3.58 -8.72 -25.39
C ASP A 20 -4.78 -9.13 -24.52
N SER A 21 -5.73 -8.21 -24.34
CA SER A 21 -6.98 -8.48 -23.62
C SER A 21 -8.01 -9.29 -24.43
N LEU A 22 -7.87 -9.40 -25.76
CA LEU A 22 -8.85 -10.14 -26.59
C LEU A 22 -8.63 -11.66 -26.58
N HIS A 23 -7.44 -12.12 -26.21
CA HIS A 23 -7.03 -13.51 -26.41
C HIS A 23 -7.08 -14.39 -25.15
N SER A 24 -7.55 -13.84 -24.02
CA SER A 24 -7.80 -14.62 -22.81
C SER A 24 -8.98 -14.05 -22.03
N LEU A 25 -9.52 -14.82 -21.10
CA LEU A 25 -10.52 -14.33 -20.14
C LEU A 25 -9.90 -14.39 -18.75
N PRO A 26 -9.86 -13.28 -18.01
CA PRO A 26 -9.27 -13.29 -16.68
C PRO A 26 -10.18 -14.06 -15.72
N GLU A 27 -9.54 -14.80 -14.80
CA GLU A 27 -10.21 -15.67 -13.83
C GLU A 27 -11.00 -14.88 -12.80
N LEU A 28 -12.22 -15.31 -12.47
CA LEU A 28 -13.06 -14.75 -11.40
C LEU A 28 -12.74 -15.44 -10.07
N LYS A 29 -12.70 -14.69 -8.95
CA LYS A 29 -12.22 -15.17 -7.65
C LYS A 29 -13.26 -15.13 -6.53
N LEU A 30 -13.73 -13.95 -6.15
CA LEU A 30 -14.44 -13.75 -4.88
C LEU A 30 -15.91 -13.36 -5.08
N ASN A 31 -16.20 -12.52 -6.07
CA ASN A 31 -17.56 -12.07 -6.36
C ASN A 31 -17.86 -12.20 -7.85
N PRO A 32 -18.47 -13.33 -8.29
CA PRO A 32 -18.67 -13.57 -9.71
C PRO A 32 -19.48 -12.49 -10.42
N SER A 33 -20.47 -11.88 -9.75
CA SER A 33 -21.32 -10.85 -10.36
C SER A 33 -20.55 -9.56 -10.63
N LEU A 34 -19.86 -9.03 -9.61
CA LEU A 34 -19.11 -7.79 -9.71
C LEU A 34 -17.86 -7.95 -10.58
N GLU A 35 -17.18 -9.09 -10.46
CA GLU A 35 -16.00 -9.39 -11.28
C GLU A 35 -16.38 -9.69 -12.73
N LYS A 36 -17.51 -10.34 -13.02
CA LYS A 36 -18.00 -10.47 -14.40
C LYS A 36 -18.21 -9.09 -15.03
N HIS A 37 -18.88 -8.19 -14.33
CA HIS A 37 -19.09 -6.84 -14.83
C HIS A 37 -17.77 -6.07 -15.02
N GLY A 38 -16.84 -6.17 -14.07
CA GLY A 38 -15.52 -5.55 -14.19
C GLY A 38 -14.71 -6.08 -15.37
N ARG A 39 -14.78 -7.39 -15.64
CA ARG A 39 -14.10 -8.04 -16.77
C ARG A 39 -14.61 -7.51 -18.11
N ASP A 40 -15.91 -7.27 -18.22
CA ASP A 40 -16.53 -6.81 -19.45
C ASP A 40 -16.21 -5.32 -19.76
N ILE A 41 -15.68 -4.57 -18.77
CA ILE A 41 -15.38 -3.13 -18.88
C ILE A 41 -13.87 -2.86 -18.95
N TYR A 42 -13.06 -3.54 -18.14
CA TYR A 42 -11.65 -3.22 -17.97
C TYR A 42 -10.75 -4.03 -18.89
N THR A 43 -9.64 -3.44 -19.35
CA THR A 43 -8.50 -4.21 -19.89
C THR A 43 -8.01 -5.21 -18.84
N HIS A 44 -7.32 -6.28 -19.25
CA HIS A 44 -6.86 -7.30 -18.31
C HIS A 44 -6.02 -6.74 -17.16
N GLU A 45 -5.10 -5.81 -17.47
CA GLU A 45 -4.28 -5.15 -16.45
C GLU A 45 -5.14 -4.39 -15.43
N ASN A 46 -6.10 -3.59 -15.91
CA ASN A 46 -7.02 -2.84 -15.06
C ASN A 46 -7.96 -3.77 -14.29
N PHE A 47 -8.37 -4.89 -14.87
CA PHE A 47 -9.20 -5.89 -14.23
C PHE A 47 -8.49 -6.53 -13.03
N TYR A 48 -7.21 -6.87 -13.14
CA TYR A 48 -6.45 -7.39 -12.00
C TYR A 48 -6.27 -6.37 -10.88
N ILE A 49 -6.14 -5.08 -11.21
CA ILE A 49 -6.15 -4.00 -10.21
C ILE A 49 -7.52 -3.94 -9.53
N PHE A 50 -8.59 -3.95 -10.32
CA PHE A 50 -9.97 -3.96 -9.83
C PHE A 50 -10.24 -5.15 -8.89
N GLN A 51 -9.87 -6.36 -9.29
CA GLN A 51 -10.01 -7.57 -8.47
C GLN A 51 -9.27 -7.46 -7.14
N ARG A 52 -8.06 -6.90 -7.13
CA ARG A 52 -7.30 -6.70 -5.89
C ARG A 52 -8.05 -5.80 -4.91
N VAL A 53 -8.70 -4.74 -5.41
CA VAL A 53 -9.50 -3.82 -4.59
C VAL A 53 -10.79 -4.50 -4.13
N VAL A 54 -11.49 -5.22 -5.00
CA VAL A 54 -12.70 -5.98 -4.64
C VAL A 54 -12.39 -7.02 -3.55
N ASP A 55 -11.32 -7.79 -3.69
CA ASP A 55 -10.85 -8.73 -2.66
C ASP A 55 -10.51 -8.02 -1.34
N CYS A 56 -9.92 -6.82 -1.43
CA CYS A 56 -9.59 -5.98 -0.27
C CYS A 56 -10.84 -5.60 0.54
N ILE A 57 -11.91 -5.20 -0.17
CA ILE A 57 -13.16 -4.68 0.41
C ILE A 57 -14.08 -5.82 0.89
N LEU A 58 -14.22 -6.88 0.09
CA LEU A 58 -15.18 -7.95 0.38
C LEU A 58 -14.65 -8.98 1.37
N ARG A 59 -13.35 -9.00 1.66
CA ARG A 59 -12.81 -9.95 2.63
C ARG A 59 -13.30 -9.63 4.04
N GLY A 60 -13.77 -10.66 4.73
CA GLY A 60 -14.16 -10.59 6.13
C GLY A 60 -13.00 -10.15 7.05
N VAL A 61 -13.01 -8.88 7.40
CA VAL A 61 -12.16 -8.27 8.43
C VAL A 61 -13.06 -7.75 9.53
N VAL A 62 -12.84 -8.22 10.76
CA VAL A 62 -13.55 -7.72 11.95
C VAL A 62 -12.70 -6.61 12.55
N TYR A 63 -13.26 -5.40 12.62
CA TYR A 63 -12.55 -4.20 13.11
C TYR A 63 -13.21 -3.66 14.38
N ASN A 64 -12.38 -3.37 15.37
CA ASN A 64 -12.75 -2.73 16.61
C ASN A 64 -12.36 -1.25 16.55
N SER A 65 -13.36 -0.37 16.54
CA SER A 65 -13.16 1.08 16.46
C SER A 65 -12.46 1.68 17.69
N SER A 66 -12.63 1.10 18.87
CA SER A 66 -12.08 1.62 20.12
C SER A 66 -10.59 1.32 20.29
N SER A 67 -10.14 0.16 19.80
CA SER A 67 -8.74 -0.27 19.91
C SER A 67 -7.95 -0.18 18.60
N HIS A 68 -8.57 0.26 17.51
CA HIS A 68 -8.01 0.22 16.15
C HIS A 68 -7.48 -1.15 15.72
N ASN A 69 -7.99 -2.22 16.33
CA ASN A 69 -7.59 -3.59 16.05
C ASN A 69 -8.51 -4.21 14.99
N ALA A 70 -7.91 -4.73 13.94
CA ALA A 70 -8.56 -5.49 12.89
C ALA A 70 -8.02 -6.93 12.81
N THR A 71 -8.93 -7.89 12.71
CA THR A 71 -8.60 -9.31 12.52
C THR A 71 -9.12 -9.78 11.16
N CYS A 72 -8.29 -10.49 10.41
CA CYS A 72 -8.64 -11.02 9.10
C CYS A 72 -8.64 -12.56 9.11
N SER A 73 -9.56 -13.15 8.35
CA SER A 73 -9.64 -14.60 8.15
C SER A 73 -8.40 -15.23 7.51
N CYS A 74 -7.56 -14.44 6.81
CA CYS A 74 -6.30 -14.95 6.24
C CYS A 74 -5.23 -15.29 7.29
N LYS A 75 -5.41 -14.85 8.55
CA LYS A 75 -4.50 -15.08 9.68
C LYS A 75 -3.02 -14.68 9.47
N MET A 76 -2.73 -13.86 8.46
CA MET A 76 -1.36 -13.46 8.12
C MET A 76 -0.67 -12.69 9.24
N PHE A 77 -1.40 -11.85 9.97
CA PHE A 77 -0.80 -11.15 11.11
C PHE A 77 -0.39 -12.14 12.22
N GLN A 78 -1.19 -13.17 12.47
CA GLN A 78 -0.89 -14.20 13.47
C GLN A 78 0.30 -15.07 13.06
N SER A 79 0.47 -15.35 11.77
CA SER A 79 1.57 -16.21 11.28
C SER A 79 2.86 -15.45 10.94
N GLN A 80 2.73 -14.25 10.36
CA GLN A 80 3.86 -13.45 9.86
C GLN A 80 4.13 -12.19 10.70
N GLY A 81 3.28 -11.86 11.67
CA GLY A 81 3.38 -10.63 12.47
C GLY A 81 3.29 -9.31 11.66
N ILE A 82 2.90 -9.40 10.40
CA ILE A 82 2.71 -8.26 9.48
C ILE A 82 1.22 -8.21 9.10
N PRO A 83 0.55 -7.05 9.25
CA PRO A 83 -0.84 -6.89 8.80
C PRO A 83 -1.01 -7.28 7.32
N CYS A 84 -2.03 -8.07 7.00
CA CYS A 84 -2.31 -8.37 5.59
C CYS A 84 -2.86 -7.13 4.86
N ARG A 85 -2.86 -7.20 3.53
CA ARG A 85 -3.50 -6.19 2.67
C ARG A 85 -4.94 -5.87 3.08
N HIS A 86 -5.70 -6.84 3.59
CA HIS A 86 -7.10 -6.66 4.00
C HIS A 86 -7.23 -5.86 5.30
N ILE A 87 -6.36 -6.13 6.29
CA ILE A 87 -6.28 -5.32 7.51
C ILE A 87 -5.90 -3.89 7.12
N LEU A 88 -4.84 -3.72 6.32
CA LEU A 88 -4.39 -2.41 5.86
C LEU A 88 -5.47 -1.65 5.08
N CYS A 89 -6.29 -2.36 4.29
CA CYS A 89 -7.47 -1.82 3.62
C CYS A 89 -8.41 -1.13 4.59
N VAL A 90 -8.78 -1.85 5.67
CA VAL A 90 -9.72 -1.37 6.67
C VAL A 90 -9.12 -0.22 7.46
N LEU A 91 -7.85 -0.32 7.89
CA LEU A 91 -7.17 0.76 8.61
C LEU A 91 -7.15 2.06 7.78
N LYS A 92 -6.80 1.95 6.49
CA LYS A 92 -6.82 3.10 5.56
C LYS A 92 -8.24 3.64 5.37
N GLY A 93 -9.23 2.77 5.20
CA GLY A 93 -10.64 3.16 5.08
C GLY A 93 -11.21 3.81 6.34
N LYS A 94 -10.59 3.57 7.50
CA LYS A 94 -10.91 4.25 8.78
C LYS A 94 -10.13 5.54 9.00
N GLY A 95 -9.33 5.97 8.03
CA GLY A 95 -8.58 7.23 8.09
C GLY A 95 -7.30 7.17 8.90
N LEU A 96 -6.81 5.96 9.25
CA LEU A 96 -5.54 5.83 9.96
C LEU A 96 -4.37 6.09 9.01
N THR A 97 -3.53 7.06 9.36
CA THR A 97 -2.30 7.40 8.61
C THR A 97 -1.08 6.64 9.11
N GLU A 98 -1.19 5.99 10.27
CA GLU A 98 -0.12 5.24 10.93
C GLU A 98 -0.61 3.84 11.30
N ILE A 99 0.33 2.90 11.43
CA ILE A 99 0.03 1.54 11.87
C ILE A 99 -0.17 1.55 13.39
N PRO A 100 -1.35 1.13 13.90
CA PRO A 100 -1.60 1.07 15.34
C PRO A 100 -0.58 0.22 16.09
N SER A 101 -0.23 0.62 17.31
CA SER A 101 0.83 -0.01 18.12
C SER A 101 0.60 -1.48 18.42
N ASN A 102 -0.65 -1.96 18.42
CA ASN A 102 -0.99 -3.38 18.57
C ASN A 102 -0.48 -4.28 17.42
N TYR A 103 -0.04 -3.70 16.29
CA TYR A 103 0.62 -4.43 15.20
C TYR A 103 2.15 -4.36 15.26
N ASN A 104 2.71 -3.60 16.21
CA ASN A 104 4.14 -3.47 16.40
C ASN A 104 4.65 -4.66 17.22
N VAL A 105 4.84 -5.82 16.57
CA VAL A 105 5.39 -7.01 17.21
C VAL A 105 6.93 -6.92 17.22
N ASN A 106 7.56 -7.15 18.37
CA ASN A 106 9.01 -7.00 18.57
C ASN A 106 9.87 -7.66 17.48
N ARG A 107 9.45 -8.80 16.92
CA ARG A 107 10.17 -9.50 15.84
C ARG A 107 10.33 -8.68 14.56
N TRP A 108 9.46 -7.71 14.30
CA TRP A 108 9.35 -7.02 13.00
C TRP A 108 9.63 -5.51 13.06
N ILE A 109 9.86 -4.96 14.26
CA ILE A 109 10.23 -3.55 14.42
C ILE A 109 11.74 -3.41 14.18
N LYS A 110 12.21 -2.24 13.74
CA LYS A 110 13.65 -1.95 13.59
C LYS A 110 14.48 -2.24 14.85
N LEU A 111 13.85 -2.23 16.03
CA LEU A 111 14.47 -2.50 17.32
C LEU A 111 14.47 -3.99 17.69
N ALA A 112 14.02 -4.90 16.80
CA ALA A 112 13.94 -6.34 17.05
C ALA A 112 15.26 -6.95 17.52
N ASN A 113 16.37 -6.44 16.99
CA ASN A 113 17.72 -6.88 17.31
C ASN A 113 18.32 -6.16 18.53
N ARG A 114 17.63 -5.18 19.13
CA ARG A 114 18.08 -4.49 20.34
C ARG A 114 17.71 -5.24 21.63
N LYS A 115 17.51 -6.56 21.56
CA LYS A 115 17.38 -7.37 22.77
C LYS A 115 18.65 -7.19 23.60
N LEU A 116 18.47 -6.95 24.90
CA LEU A 116 19.56 -6.93 25.85
C LEU A 116 20.34 -8.24 25.70
N VAL A 117 21.60 -8.13 25.33
CA VAL A 117 22.55 -9.25 25.40
C VAL A 117 23.02 -9.27 26.85
N PHE A 118 22.94 -10.43 27.50
CA PHE A 118 23.49 -10.63 28.84
C PHE A 118 24.79 -11.43 28.72
N ASP A 119 25.79 -11.14 29.55
CA ASP A 119 26.98 -11.99 29.66
C ASP A 119 26.68 -13.24 30.51
N ILE A 120 27.68 -14.11 30.65
CA ILE A 120 27.59 -15.34 31.47
C ILE A 120 27.40 -15.02 32.97
N ALA A 121 27.70 -13.79 33.39
CA ALA A 121 27.55 -13.28 34.75
C ALA A 121 26.26 -12.46 34.93
N ASP A 122 25.27 -12.62 34.03
CA ASP A 122 23.99 -11.89 34.01
C ASP A 122 24.11 -10.35 33.93
N ASN A 123 25.26 -9.82 33.50
CA ASN A 123 25.42 -8.40 33.24
C ASN A 123 24.83 -8.02 31.88
N VAL A 124 24.11 -6.91 31.82
CA VAL A 124 23.58 -6.34 30.57
C VAL A 124 24.74 -5.78 29.74
N LEU A 125 25.08 -6.44 28.64
CA LEU A 125 26.18 -6.07 27.74
C LEU A 125 25.85 -4.93 26.79
N ASP A 126 24.58 -4.73 26.43
CA ASP A 126 24.24 -3.68 25.46
C ASP A 126 22.82 -3.15 25.62
N THR A 127 22.68 -2.03 26.34
CA THR A 127 21.59 -1.09 26.11
C THR A 127 22.08 -0.09 25.06
N PHE A 128 21.75 -0.29 23.79
CA PHE A 128 21.76 0.81 22.82
C PHE A 128 20.70 1.81 23.25
N SER A 129 21.10 2.69 24.16
CA SER A 129 20.38 3.85 24.65
C SER A 129 19.64 4.50 23.48
N LYS A 130 18.37 4.83 23.67
CA LYS A 130 17.62 5.68 22.73
C LYS A 130 18.56 6.78 22.23
N PRO A 131 18.72 7.00 20.91
CA PRO A 131 19.38 8.21 20.47
C PRO A 131 18.46 9.36 20.86
N GLU A 132 18.76 9.98 21.99
CA GLU A 132 18.37 11.34 22.28
C GLU A 132 19.01 12.18 21.16
N ASN A 133 18.18 12.68 20.23
CA ASN A 133 18.50 13.40 18.97
C ASN A 133 18.59 12.55 17.69
N GLU A 134 17.44 12.10 17.15
CA GLU A 134 17.35 11.62 15.76
C GLU A 134 16.99 12.73 14.75
N SER A 135 17.36 13.98 15.06
CA SER A 135 17.47 15.03 14.05
C SER A 135 18.91 15.07 13.54
N LYS A 136 19.13 14.71 12.28
CA LYS A 136 20.41 14.68 11.53
C LYS A 136 21.19 13.35 11.53
N PHE A 137 20.67 12.29 10.89
CA PHE A 137 21.53 11.31 10.20
C PHE A 137 20.82 10.79 8.94
N ILE A 138 20.71 11.67 7.95
CA ILE A 138 20.64 11.26 6.53
C ILE A 138 22.03 11.58 5.98
N SER A 139 22.95 10.61 6.09
CA SER A 139 24.26 10.68 5.45
C SER A 139 24.20 9.93 4.14
N ASP A 140 24.16 10.71 3.05
CA ASP A 140 24.84 10.47 1.79
C ASP A 140 24.84 9.03 1.23
N THR A 141 23.78 8.70 0.49
CA THR A 141 23.96 7.93 -0.74
C THR A 141 23.85 8.90 -1.91
N LYS A 142 24.99 9.16 -2.57
CA LYS A 142 25.13 10.02 -3.74
C LYS A 142 24.29 9.48 -4.90
N GLY A 143 23.16 10.15 -5.15
CA GLY A 143 22.42 10.14 -6.40
C GLY A 143 21.87 11.54 -6.65
N SER A 144 22.76 12.48 -6.97
CA SER A 144 22.40 13.90 -7.13
C SER A 144 21.72 14.12 -8.48
N GLY A 145 20.41 13.89 -8.53
CA GLY A 145 19.53 14.29 -9.61
C GLY A 145 18.30 14.98 -9.04
N LYS A 146 18.39 16.30 -8.76
CA LYS A 146 17.23 17.08 -8.32
C LYS A 146 16.31 17.34 -9.52
N ARG A 147 15.32 16.47 -9.75
CA ARG A 147 14.22 16.76 -10.68
C ARG A 147 13.36 17.88 -10.09
N ILE A 148 13.32 19.02 -10.76
CA ILE A 148 12.41 20.12 -10.44
C ILE A 148 11.01 19.70 -10.88
N LYS A 149 10.05 19.59 -9.95
CA LYS A 149 8.65 19.30 -10.30
C LYS A 149 8.07 20.44 -11.13
N SER A 150 7.39 20.09 -12.23
CA SER A 150 6.63 21.04 -13.05
C SER A 150 5.53 21.71 -12.23
N GLY A 151 5.11 22.92 -12.61
CA GLY A 151 3.95 23.60 -12.00
C GLY A 151 2.68 22.72 -12.03
N LYS A 152 2.54 21.89 -13.07
CA LYS A 152 1.46 20.88 -13.15
C LYS A 152 1.60 19.79 -12.09
N GLU A 153 2.80 19.27 -11.87
CA GLU A 153 3.04 18.23 -10.84
C GLU A 153 2.77 18.78 -9.43
N LYS A 154 3.18 20.02 -9.14
CA LYS A 154 2.89 20.67 -7.84
C LYS A 154 1.39 20.89 -7.62
N ALA A 155 0.65 21.27 -8.66
CA ALA A 155 -0.80 21.44 -8.59
C ALA A 155 -1.54 20.10 -8.38
N ILE A 156 -1.11 19.02 -9.05
CA ILE A 156 -1.67 17.68 -8.86
C ILE A 156 -1.44 17.19 -7.42
N GLU A 157 -0.25 17.41 -6.86
CA GLU A 157 0.08 17.00 -5.49
C GLU A 157 -0.69 17.82 -4.44
N GLN A 158 -0.92 19.12 -4.68
CA GLN A 158 -1.81 19.94 -3.84
C GLN A 158 -3.29 19.54 -3.95
N GLN A 159 -3.75 19.09 -5.12
CA GLN A 159 -5.10 18.53 -5.28
C GLN A 159 -5.23 17.13 -4.65
N GLN A 160 -4.19 16.30 -4.70
CA GLN A 160 -4.20 14.95 -4.08
C GLN A 160 -4.08 14.98 -2.55
N LYS A 161 -3.54 16.06 -1.97
CA LYS A 161 -3.62 16.30 -0.52
C LYS A 161 -5.04 16.60 -0.03
N ARG A 162 -6.00 16.86 -0.93
CA ARG A 162 -7.41 16.84 -0.57
C ARG A 162 -7.87 15.38 -0.57
N MET A 163 -8.20 14.91 0.62
CA MET A 163 -8.80 13.59 0.88
C MET A 163 -9.75 13.21 -0.28
N CYS A 164 -9.46 12.10 -0.95
CA CYS A 164 -10.34 11.57 -1.99
C CYS A 164 -11.62 11.05 -1.32
N LEU A 165 -12.57 11.95 -1.10
CA LEU A 165 -13.92 11.61 -0.65
C LEU A 165 -14.65 10.84 -1.75
N CYS A 166 -15.37 9.79 -1.37
CA CYS A 166 -16.26 9.10 -2.31
C CYS A 166 -17.32 10.08 -2.85
N LYS A 167 -17.46 10.17 -4.18
CA LYS A 167 -18.44 11.07 -4.82
C LYS A 167 -19.90 10.74 -4.48
N THR A 168 -20.16 9.54 -3.97
CA THR A 168 -21.52 9.04 -3.69
C THR A 168 -21.88 9.04 -2.20
N CYS A 169 -20.89 9.00 -1.28
CA CYS A 169 -21.17 9.00 0.16
C CYS A 169 -20.43 10.09 0.96
N GLY A 170 -19.58 10.92 0.34
CA GLY A 170 -19.00 12.12 0.95
C GLY A 170 -18.05 11.86 2.14
N GLN A 171 -17.66 10.61 2.35
CA GLN A 171 -16.71 10.15 3.37
C GLN A 171 -15.53 9.44 2.71
#